data_AF-A0A418W468-F1
#
_entry.id   AF-A0A418W468-F1
#
_cell.length_a   1.000
_cell.length_b   1.000
_cell.length_c   1.000
_cell.angle_alpha   90.00
_cell.angle_beta   90.00
_cell.angle_gamma   90.00
#
_symmetry.space_group_name_H-M   'P 1'
#
loop_
_entity.id
_entity.type
_entity.pdbx_description
1 polymer ?
#
loop_
_entity_poly.entity_id
_entity_poly.type
_entity_poly.pdbx_seq_one_letter_code
_entity_poly.pdbx_strand_id
1 'polypeptide(L)'
;MTNAAVTADTSLAALDRLDPSARHRLAMLHPVFSPAQALPGEASLGAVADAVGLPLAAVLATAGGAIRVEAPAGGCGCSCGTGQTTH
;
A
#
# COMPACT_ATOMS: atom_id res chain seq x y z
N MET A 1 24.34 -4.82 5.05
CA MET A 1 23.36 -5.87 4.70
C MET A 1 22.73 -5.45 3.39
N THR A 2 23.05 -6.14 2.30
CA THR A 2 22.61 -5.75 0.95
C THR A 2 21.09 -5.92 0.88
N ASN A 3 20.37 -4.79 0.97
CA ASN A 3 18.93 -4.73 0.85
C ASN A 3 18.58 -5.26 -0.54
N ALA A 4 18.09 -6.51 -0.65
CA ALA A 4 17.64 -7.03 -1.92
C ALA A 4 16.55 -6.08 -2.43
N ALA A 5 16.83 -5.40 -3.54
CA ALA A 5 15.96 -4.35 -4.03
C ALA A 5 14.60 -4.97 -4.39
N VAL A 6 13.53 -4.57 -3.68
CA VAL A 6 12.17 -4.95 -4.03
C VAL A 6 11.83 -4.30 -5.37
N THR A 7 11.40 -5.10 -6.35
CA THR A 7 11.09 -4.67 -7.72
C THR A 7 9.64 -4.98 -8.09
N ALA A 8 9.19 -4.46 -9.22
CA ALA A 8 7.84 -4.70 -9.74
C ALA A 8 7.53 -6.19 -9.98
N ASP A 9 8.56 -6.97 -10.31
CA ASP A 9 8.48 -8.41 -10.56
C ASP A 9 8.44 -9.24 -9.26
N THR A 10 8.74 -8.61 -8.12
CA THR A 10 8.69 -9.29 -6.83
C THR A 10 7.28 -9.75 -6.55
N SER A 11 7.09 -11.07 -6.38
CA SER A 11 5.81 -11.66 -6.04
C SER A 11 5.43 -11.41 -4.59
N LEU A 12 4.14 -11.42 -4.27
CA LEU A 12 3.66 -11.26 -2.90
C LEU A 12 4.24 -12.32 -1.95
N ALA A 13 4.37 -13.57 -2.42
CA ALA A 13 5.00 -14.64 -1.64
C ALA A 13 6.51 -14.43 -1.43
N ALA A 14 7.22 -13.89 -2.44
CA ALA A 14 8.63 -13.55 -2.28
C ALA A 14 8.82 -12.35 -1.32
N LEU A 15 7.95 -11.34 -1.42
CA LEU A 15 7.94 -10.19 -0.53
C LEU A 15 7.71 -10.62 0.92
N ASP A 16 6.77 -11.52 1.17
CA ASP A 16 6.45 -12.04 2.50
C ASP A 16 7.65 -12.76 3.16
N ARG A 17 8.41 -13.53 2.35
CA ARG A 17 9.64 -14.19 2.81
C ARG A 17 10.79 -13.22 3.07
N LEU A 18 10.89 -12.15 2.29
CA LEU A 18 11.92 -11.12 2.46
C LEU A 18 11.62 -10.22 3.66
N ASP A 19 10.36 -9.80 3.77
CA ASP A 19 9.89 -8.85 4.77
C ASP A 19 8.39 -9.07 5.05
N PRO A 20 8.03 -9.85 6.08
CA PRO A 20 6.63 -10.10 6.42
C PRO A 20 5.89 -8.81 6.86
N SER A 21 6.63 -7.77 7.29
CA SER A 21 6.04 -6.49 7.67
C SER A 21 5.70 -5.61 6.47
N ALA A 22 6.28 -5.87 5.29
CA ALA A 22 5.97 -5.13 4.07
C ALA A 22 4.51 -5.30 3.64
N ARG A 23 3.93 -6.49 3.85
CA ARG A 23 2.53 -6.78 3.53
C ARG A 23 1.56 -5.96 4.38
N HIS A 24 1.89 -5.77 5.65
CA HIS A 24 1.10 -4.91 6.55
C HIS A 24 1.18 -3.44 6.14
N ARG A 25 2.37 -2.96 5.74
CA ARG A 25 2.55 -1.60 5.22
C ARG A 25 1.78 -1.37 3.92
N LEU A 26 1.84 -2.32 2.99
CA LEU A 26 1.08 -2.25 1.73
C LEU A 26 -0.44 -2.26 1.99
N ALA A 27 -0.92 -3.00 2.98
CA ALA A 27 -2.32 -2.97 3.38
C ALA A 27 -2.77 -1.59 3.90
N MET A 28 -1.87 -0.80 4.48
CA MET A 28 -2.16 0.61 4.84
C MET A 28 -2.24 1.52 3.63
N LEU A 29 -1.52 1.22 2.54
CA LEU A 29 -1.62 1.97 1.29
C LEU A 29 -2.92 1.65 0.56
N HIS A 30 -3.28 0.37 0.46
CA HIS A 30 -4.52 -0.05 -0.19
C HIS A 30 -5.00 -1.41 0.35
N PRO A 31 -6.30 -1.56 0.67
CA PRO A 31 -6.83 -2.77 1.29
C PRO A 31 -6.70 -4.02 0.41
N VAL A 32 -6.48 -3.86 -0.90
CA VAL A 32 -6.21 -4.99 -1.81
C VAL A 32 -5.01 -5.83 -1.35
N PHE A 33 -4.01 -5.21 -0.74
CA PHE A 33 -2.80 -5.90 -0.26
C PHE A 33 -2.98 -6.57 1.10
N SER A 34 -4.16 -6.43 1.73
CA SER A 34 -4.46 -7.07 2.99
C SER A 34 -4.37 -8.60 2.85
N PRO A 35 -3.83 -9.33 3.83
CA PRO A 35 -3.83 -10.79 3.82
C PRO A 35 -5.25 -11.39 3.85
N ALA A 36 -6.27 -10.59 4.20
CA ALA A 36 -7.66 -10.99 4.12
C ALA A 36 -8.19 -11.06 2.67
N GLN A 37 -7.53 -10.36 1.74
CA GLN A 37 -7.85 -10.48 0.31
C GLN A 37 -7.13 -11.70 -0.25
N ALA A 38 -7.87 -12.57 -0.94
CA ALA A 38 -7.34 -13.75 -1.60
C ALA A 38 -6.56 -13.37 -2.88
N LEU A 39 -5.53 -12.55 -2.74
CA LEU A 39 -4.59 -12.30 -3.82
C LEU A 39 -3.72 -13.54 -4.01
N PRO A 40 -3.54 -14.01 -5.26
CA PRO A 40 -2.66 -15.13 -5.54
C PRO A 40 -1.23 -14.77 -5.15
N GLY A 41 -0.55 -15.66 -4.43
CA GLY A 41 0.80 -15.39 -3.90
C GLY A 41 1.86 -15.22 -4.98
N GLU A 42 1.60 -15.75 -6.17
CA GLU A 42 2.41 -15.54 -7.38
C GLU A 42 2.18 -14.19 -8.08
N ALA A 43 1.18 -13.39 -7.68
CA ALA A 43 0.99 -12.06 -8.24
C ALA A 43 2.18 -11.15 -7.92
N SER A 44 2.69 -10.48 -8.95
CA SER A 44 3.75 -9.49 -8.84
C SER A 44 3.22 -8.14 -8.36
N LEU A 45 4.03 -7.40 -7.61
CA LEU A 45 3.65 -6.06 -7.11
C LEU A 45 3.24 -5.12 -8.24
N GLY A 46 3.89 -5.22 -9.40
CA GLY A 46 3.54 -4.47 -10.61
C GLY A 46 2.17 -4.81 -11.15
N ALA A 47 1.85 -6.10 -11.27
CA ALA A 47 0.54 -6.53 -11.77
C ALA A 47 -0.60 -6.11 -10.83
N VAL A 48 -0.39 -6.22 -9.51
CA VAL A 48 -1.40 -5.78 -8.54
C VAL A 48 -1.57 -4.26 -8.58
N ALA A 49 -0.47 -3.50 -8.63
CA ALA A 49 -0.51 -2.04 -8.71
C ALA A 49 -1.27 -1.56 -9.95
N ASP A 50 -0.98 -2.15 -11.12
CA ASP A 50 -1.66 -1.86 -12.38
C ASP A 50 -3.16 -2.17 -12.29
N ALA A 51 -3.51 -3.36 -11.77
CA ALA A 51 -4.90 -3.80 -11.66
C ALA A 51 -5.78 -2.90 -10.78
N VAL A 52 -5.20 -2.25 -9.75
CA VAL A 52 -5.94 -1.31 -8.88
C VAL A 52 -5.68 0.17 -9.21
N GLY A 53 -4.90 0.45 -10.26
CA GLY A 53 -4.57 1.82 -10.67
C GLY A 53 -3.67 2.58 -9.69
N LEU A 54 -2.83 1.89 -8.91
CA LEU A 54 -1.88 2.50 -8.00
C LEU A 54 -0.54 2.81 -8.68
N PRO A 55 0.12 3.92 -8.34
CA PRO A 55 1.45 4.22 -8.86
C PRO A 55 2.48 3.21 -8.34
N LEU A 56 3.10 2.46 -9.26
CA LEU A 56 4.10 1.44 -8.97
C LEU A 56 5.24 1.96 -8.07
N ALA A 57 5.68 3.20 -8.28
CA ALA A 57 6.70 3.84 -7.45
C ALA A 57 6.29 3.92 -5.97
N ALA A 58 5.02 4.23 -5.67
CA ALA A 58 4.53 4.30 -4.29
C ALA A 58 4.44 2.91 -3.65
N VAL A 59 4.03 1.90 -4.42
CA VAL A 59 3.97 0.51 -3.97
C VAL A 59 5.36 0.00 -3.61
N LEU A 60 6.34 0.19 -4.50
CA LEU A 60 7.73 -0.23 -4.26
C LEU A 60 8.36 0.52 -3.09
N ALA A 61 8.12 1.83 -2.98
CA ALA A 61 8.67 2.62 -1.88
C ALA A 61 8.02 2.27 -0.53
N THR A 62 6.74 1.89 -0.51
CA THR A 62 6.04 1.37 0.69
C THR A 62 6.57 -0.01 1.08
N ALA A 63 6.69 -0.92 0.11
CA ALA A 63 7.19 -2.27 0.32
C ALA A 63 8.65 -2.27 0.82
N GLY A 64 9.50 -1.46 0.21
CA GLY A 64 10.90 -1.28 0.60
C GLY A 64 11.10 -0.48 1.90
N GLY A 65 10.03 0.03 2.52
CA GLY A 65 10.10 0.78 3.79
C GLY A 65 10.70 2.17 3.66
N ALA A 66 10.88 2.65 2.43
CA ALA A 66 11.34 4.01 2.14
C ALA A 66 10.24 5.04 2.44
N ILE A 67 8.97 4.67 2.27
CA ILE A 67 7.84 5.49 2.73
C ILE A 67 7.62 5.21 4.22
N ARG A 68 8.24 6.02 5.07
CA ARG A 68 7.66 6.28 6.39
C ARG A 68 6.42 7.13 6.12
N VAL A 69 5.24 6.51 6.19
CA VAL A 69 3.99 7.25 6.24
C VAL A 69 4.02 8.00 7.57
N GLU A 70 4.57 9.22 7.57
CA GLU A 70 4.06 10.23 8.48
C GLU A 70 2.60 10.39 8.08
N ALA A 71 1.71 9.88 8.93
CA ALA A 71 0.28 10.12 8.76
C ALA A 71 0.12 11.63 8.51
N PRO A 72 -0.56 12.06 7.43
CA PRO A 72 -0.78 13.48 7.24
C PRO A 72 -1.40 14.00 8.54
N ALA A 73 -0.74 14.98 9.15
CA ALA A 73 -1.30 15.75 10.25
C ALA A 73 -2.51 16.51 9.69
N GLY A 74 -3.65 15.84 9.56
CA GLY A 74 -4.86 16.37 8.96
C GLY A 74 -5.50 15.36 8.01
N GLY A 75 -6.60 14.72 8.44
CA GLY A 75 -7.32 13.81 7.54
C GLY A 75 -8.50 13.03 8.10
N CYS A 76 -9.24 13.55 9.08
CA CYS A 76 -10.62 13.09 9.32
C CYS A 76 -11.49 14.31 9.69
N GLY A 77 -11.61 15.23 8.73
CA GLY A 77 -12.65 16.26 8.74
C GLY A 77 -13.86 15.70 8.02
N CYS A 78 -14.69 14.93 8.72
CA CYS A 78 -16.03 14.61 8.25
C CYS A 78 -16.84 15.91 8.12
N SER A 79 -16.78 16.55 6.96
CA SER A 79 -17.79 17.53 6.53
C SER A 79 -18.66 16.89 5.45
N CYS A 80 -19.33 15.79 5.82
CA CYS A 80 -20.55 15.39 5.15
C CYS A 80 -21.58 16.50 5.41
N GLY A 81 -21.97 17.21 4.36
CA GLY A 81 -22.84 18.37 4.45
C GLY A 81 -24.19 18.06 5.11
N THR A 82 -24.67 19.00 5.91
CA THR A 82 -26.09 19.34 6.08
C THR A 82 -26.11 20.79 6.56
N GLY A 83 -26.75 21.67 5.79
CA GLY A 83 -26.62 23.11 5.94
C GLY A 83 -27.24 23.69 7.21
N GLN A 84 -26.82 24.91 7.53
CA GLN A 84 -27.77 25.99 7.74
C GLN A 84 -27.09 27.36 7.54
N THR A 85 -27.70 28.08 6.62
CA THR A 85 -27.58 29.48 6.24
C THR A 85 -28.01 30.41 7.38
N THR A 86 -27.24 31.48 7.63
CA THR A 86 -27.63 32.81 8.14
C THR A 86 -28.17 32.94 9.58
N HIS A 87 -27.47 33.66 10.47
CA HIS A 87 -27.67 35.09 10.81
C HIS A 87 -26.68 35.56 11.87
#